data_AF-A0A9D7F9Q5-F1
#
_entry.id   AF-A0A9D7F9Q5-F1
#
_cell.length_a   1.000
_cell.length_b   1.000
_cell.length_c   1.000
_cell.angle_alpha   90.00
_cell.angle_beta   90.00
_cell.angle_gamma   90.00
#
_symmetry.space_group_name_H-M   'P 1'
#
loop_
_entity.id
_entity.type
_entity.pdbx_description
1 polymer ?
#
loop_
_entity_poly.entity_id
_entity_poly.type
_entity_poly.pdbx_seq_one_letter_code
_entity_poly.pdbx_strand_id
1 'polypeptide(L)'
;MSKDRPTIGADGLALPILPPERDPRVWARLCRIMFYTPGFLALLLLKVGEPAGFGISVELLMLGSMSAIVGGLYIGTQSESAGADHSSRIGTWCGSLVLELLAVVPILCAVPSLFHELANSKLLHALTPGAVDISLGASELLPAVAILPFMLYQLAGFGTLHYIVSRPMNWAINIGILGLIIASTVANRQGAFGVEKTLVGVLVIAMVITLFYGVLKLRQMQTLYDANSPPKAAK
;
A
#
# COMPACT_ATOMS: atom_id res chain seq x y z
N MET A 1 -29.00 -18.29 -4.27
CA MET A 1 -29.63 -16.99 -4.61
C MET A 1 -28.58 -16.21 -5.38
N SER A 2 -28.88 -15.74 -6.59
CA SER A 2 -27.95 -14.85 -7.32
C SER A 2 -27.59 -13.72 -6.36
N LYS A 3 -26.31 -13.70 -6.00
CA LYS A 3 -25.69 -12.90 -4.93
C LYS A 3 -25.33 -11.51 -5.43
N ASP A 4 -25.99 -11.07 -6.50
CA ASP A 4 -25.56 -9.88 -7.22
C ASP A 4 -26.20 -8.67 -6.55
N ARG A 5 -25.33 -7.74 -6.17
CA ARG A 5 -25.73 -6.46 -5.61
C ARG A 5 -26.55 -5.70 -6.66
N PRO A 6 -27.70 -5.08 -6.29
CA PRO A 6 -28.45 -4.25 -7.22
C PRO A 6 -27.55 -3.15 -7.79
N THR A 7 -27.63 -2.97 -9.11
CA THR A 7 -26.93 -1.92 -9.86
C THR A 7 -27.84 -0.75 -10.20
N ILE A 8 -29.15 -0.91 -10.00
CA ILE A 8 -30.18 0.11 -10.22
C ILE A 8 -30.94 0.33 -8.91
N GLY A 9 -31.12 1.59 -8.54
CA GLY A 9 -31.79 2.01 -7.31
C GLY A 9 -33.32 1.92 -7.41
N ALA A 10 -33.98 2.12 -6.27
CA ALA A 10 -35.45 2.19 -6.20
C ALA A 10 -36.03 3.38 -7.00
N ASP A 11 -35.20 4.38 -7.28
CA ASP A 11 -35.46 5.57 -8.11
C ASP A 11 -35.25 5.32 -9.61
N GLY A 12 -34.79 4.13 -10.01
CA GLY A 12 -34.47 3.80 -11.39
C GLY A 12 -33.12 4.34 -11.88
N LEU A 13 -32.32 4.98 -11.02
CA LEU A 13 -30.99 5.49 -11.35
C LEU A 13 -29.89 4.45 -11.05
N ALA A 14 -28.72 4.60 -11.66
CA ALA A 14 -27.60 3.69 -11.43
C ALA A 14 -27.01 3.88 -10.01
N LEU A 15 -26.84 2.78 -9.28
CA LEU A 15 -26.18 2.76 -7.98
C LEU A 15 -24.65 2.77 -8.13
N PRO A 16 -23.92 3.31 -7.14
CA PRO A 16 -22.47 3.29 -7.15
C PRO A 16 -21.97 1.85 -7.07
N ILE A 17 -20.98 1.51 -7.89
CA ILE A 17 -20.34 0.20 -7.88
C ILE A 17 -19.39 0.15 -6.67
N LEU A 18 -19.84 -0.53 -5.61
CA LEU A 18 -19.05 -0.71 -4.40
C LEU A 18 -17.93 -1.74 -4.62
N PRO A 19 -16.79 -1.62 -3.90
CA PRO A 19 -15.76 -2.65 -3.94
C PRO A 19 -16.32 -4.03 -3.54
N PRO A 20 -15.72 -5.12 -4.04
CA PRO A 20 -16.18 -6.47 -3.71
C PRO A 20 -16.05 -6.74 -2.21
N GLU A 21 -16.90 -7.63 -1.70
CA GLU A 21 -16.74 -8.17 -0.35
C GLU A 21 -15.44 -8.96 -0.29
N ARG A 22 -14.63 -8.64 0.72
CA ARG A 22 -13.34 -9.28 0.95
C ARG A 22 -13.41 -9.97 2.30
N ASP A 23 -12.94 -11.20 2.40
CA ASP A 23 -12.93 -11.92 3.67
C ASP A 23 -11.94 -11.23 4.64
N PRO A 24 -12.42 -10.59 5.73
CA PRO A 24 -11.56 -9.86 6.66
C PRO A 24 -10.53 -10.77 7.32
N ARG A 25 -10.78 -12.09 7.43
CA ARG A 25 -9.84 -13.06 8.01
C ARG A 25 -8.62 -13.24 7.12
N VAL A 26 -8.80 -13.27 5.80
CA VAL A 26 -7.70 -13.39 4.84
C VAL A 26 -6.82 -12.13 4.88
N TRP A 27 -7.45 -10.95 4.94
CA TRP A 27 -6.74 -9.68 5.05
C TRP A 27 -6.01 -9.50 6.38
N ALA A 28 -6.63 -9.90 7.50
CA ALA A 28 -5.99 -9.89 8.81
C ALA A 28 -4.76 -10.82 8.87
N ARG A 29 -4.81 -11.98 8.19
CA ARG A 29 -3.63 -12.86 8.05
C ARG A 29 -2.51 -12.20 7.25
N LEU A 30 -2.86 -11.48 6.18
CA LEU A 30 -1.89 -10.76 5.36
C LEU A 30 -1.21 -9.63 6.15
N CYS A 31 -1.96 -8.91 6.98
CA CYS A 31 -1.40 -7.92 7.90
C CYS A 31 -0.37 -8.56 8.86
N ARG A 32 -0.68 -9.72 9.45
CA ARG A 32 0.24 -10.44 10.38
C ARG A 32 1.60 -10.78 9.78
N ILE A 33 1.68 -11.03 8.47
CA ILE A 33 2.95 -11.26 7.78
C ILE A 33 3.82 -9.98 7.82
N MET A 34 3.20 -8.81 7.69
CA MET A 34 3.89 -7.51 7.77
C MET A 34 4.33 -7.12 9.18
N PHE A 35 3.73 -7.71 10.22
CA PHE A 35 4.12 -7.51 11.64
C PHE A 35 5.38 -8.29 12.06
N TYR A 36 5.88 -9.22 11.23
CA TYR A 36 7.15 -9.91 11.52
C TYR A 36 8.39 -9.16 11.02
N THR A 37 8.21 -8.16 10.15
CA THR A 37 9.25 -7.26 9.62
C THR A 37 9.89 -6.31 10.67
N PRO A 38 9.17 -5.78 11.69
CA PRO A 38 9.72 -4.90 12.73
C PRO A 38 10.90 -5.49 13.53
N GLY A 39 10.89 -6.80 13.81
CA GLY A 39 11.99 -7.46 14.53
C GLY A 39 13.29 -7.51 13.73
N PHE A 40 13.18 -7.59 12.40
CA PHE A 40 14.31 -7.46 11.48
C PHE A 40 14.74 -5.99 11.33
N LEU A 41 13.79 -5.05 11.30
CA LEU A 41 14.06 -3.59 11.34
C LEU A 41 14.84 -3.14 12.58
N ALA A 42 14.54 -3.70 13.74
CA ALA A 42 15.23 -3.38 14.98
C ALA A 42 16.71 -3.81 14.97
N LEU A 43 17.03 -4.95 14.33
CA LEU A 43 18.41 -5.41 14.12
C LEU A 43 19.19 -4.50 13.16
N LEU A 44 18.49 -3.90 12.19
CA LEU A 44 19.05 -2.93 11.24
C LEU A 44 19.37 -1.59 11.92
N LEU A 45 18.50 -1.11 12.80
CA LEU A 45 18.66 0.13 13.57
C LEU A 45 19.81 0.08 14.60
N LEU A 46 20.09 -1.09 15.17
CA LEU A 46 21.10 -1.26 16.23
C LEU A 46 22.55 -1.12 15.76
N LYS A 47 22.83 -0.97 14.46
CA LYS A 47 24.18 -1.12 13.91
C LYS A 47 24.56 -0.08 12.84
N VAL A 48 24.12 1.17 12.93
CA VAL A 48 24.26 2.16 11.83
C VAL A 48 25.46 3.09 12.00
N GLY A 49 26.30 3.13 10.95
CA GLY A 49 27.40 4.08 10.74
C GLY A 49 27.29 4.94 9.47
N GLU A 50 26.20 4.87 8.69
CA GLU A 50 25.94 5.82 7.58
C GLU A 50 24.55 6.48 7.67
N PRO A 51 24.43 7.82 7.61
CA PRO A 51 23.29 8.49 8.25
C PRO A 51 22.09 8.79 7.34
N ALA A 52 22.24 8.81 6.01
CA ALA A 52 21.24 9.45 5.12
C ALA A 52 20.34 8.46 4.34
N GLY A 53 20.91 7.66 3.42
CA GLY A 53 20.12 6.72 2.59
C GLY A 53 19.48 5.58 3.39
N PHE A 54 20.19 5.09 4.41
CA PHE A 54 19.66 4.11 5.36
C PHE A 54 18.49 4.68 6.18
N GLY A 55 18.57 5.94 6.59
CA GLY A 55 17.52 6.61 7.36
C GLY A 55 16.18 6.67 6.62
N ILE A 56 16.19 7.11 5.35
CA ILE A 56 14.96 7.21 4.52
C ILE A 56 14.30 5.83 4.35
N SER A 57 15.10 4.81 4.08
CA SER A 57 14.60 3.44 3.88
C SER A 57 13.96 2.88 5.15
N VAL A 58 14.57 3.11 6.31
CA VAL A 58 14.02 2.69 7.60
C VAL A 58 12.75 3.47 7.94
N GLU A 59 12.70 4.78 7.73
CA GLU A 59 11.50 5.60 7.94
C GLU A 59 10.32 5.08 7.11
N LEU A 60 10.55 4.73 5.84
CA LEU A 60 9.53 4.14 4.96
C LEU A 60 9.08 2.76 5.41
N LEU A 61 9.99 1.93 5.90
CA LEU A 61 9.64 0.63 6.47
C LEU A 61 8.82 0.78 7.75
N MET A 62 9.19 1.71 8.63
CA MET A 62 8.41 2.04 9.83
C MET A 62 7.01 2.53 9.48
N LEU A 63 6.90 3.45 8.51
CA LEU A 63 5.62 3.91 7.99
C LEU A 63 4.79 2.74 7.46
N GLY A 64 5.41 1.84 6.69
CA GLY A 64 4.75 0.68 6.11
C GLY A 64 4.20 -0.27 7.18
N SER A 65 5.03 -0.59 8.19
CA SER A 65 4.63 -1.44 9.32
C SER A 65 3.51 -0.81 10.15
N MET A 66 3.64 0.48 10.51
CA MET A 66 2.61 1.19 11.29
C MET A 66 1.28 1.28 10.53
N SER A 67 1.34 1.54 9.22
CA SER A 67 0.15 1.60 8.36
C SER A 67 -0.53 0.24 8.26
N ALA A 68 0.22 -0.87 8.28
CA ALA A 68 -0.38 -2.20 8.34
C ALA A 68 -1.15 -2.46 9.63
N ILE A 69 -0.70 -1.91 10.76
CA ILE A 69 -1.46 -1.95 12.02
C ILE A 69 -2.79 -1.23 11.86
N VAL A 70 -2.74 0.00 11.34
CA VAL A 70 -3.94 0.83 11.13
C VAL A 70 -4.89 0.15 10.14
N GLY A 71 -4.39 -0.38 9.02
CA GLY A 71 -5.19 -1.14 8.05
C GLY A 71 -5.87 -2.35 8.70
N GLY A 72 -5.13 -3.09 9.54
CA GLY A 72 -5.66 -4.20 10.33
C GLY A 72 -6.75 -3.78 11.31
N LEU A 73 -6.64 -2.61 11.94
CA LEU A 73 -7.68 -2.07 12.82
C LEU A 73 -8.97 -1.78 12.04
N TYR A 74 -8.87 -1.11 10.89
CA TYR A 74 -10.03 -0.88 10.01
C TYR A 74 -10.74 -2.18 9.63
N ILE A 75 -9.99 -3.20 9.23
CA ILE A 75 -10.53 -4.53 8.89
C ILE A 75 -11.15 -5.20 10.12
N GLY A 76 -10.49 -5.12 11.28
CA GLY A 76 -10.96 -5.73 12.52
C GLY A 76 -12.24 -5.09 13.08
N THR A 77 -12.50 -3.83 12.75
CA THR A 77 -13.74 -3.12 13.11
C THR A 77 -14.89 -3.35 12.14
N GLN A 78 -14.71 -4.15 11.08
CA GLN A 78 -15.77 -4.43 10.12
C GLN A 78 -16.95 -5.14 10.81
N SER A 79 -18.15 -4.59 10.61
CA SER A 79 -19.40 -5.20 11.05
C SER A 79 -20.47 -5.09 9.97
N GLU A 80 -21.12 -6.20 9.64
CA GLU A 80 -22.14 -6.29 8.58
C GLU A 80 -23.53 -6.71 9.12
N SER A 81 -23.67 -6.88 10.43
CA SER A 81 -24.92 -7.32 11.07
C SER A 81 -25.98 -6.20 11.14
N ALA A 82 -27.22 -6.59 11.42
CA ALA A 82 -28.30 -5.64 11.71
C ALA A 82 -27.91 -4.75 12.90
N GLY A 83 -28.06 -3.43 12.73
CA GLY A 83 -27.63 -2.43 13.72
C GLY A 83 -26.19 -1.94 13.56
N ALA A 84 -25.41 -2.49 12.62
CA ALA A 84 -24.11 -1.91 12.27
C ALA A 84 -24.31 -0.53 11.62
N ASP A 85 -23.56 0.46 12.10
CA ASP A 85 -23.55 1.79 11.51
C ASP A 85 -22.82 1.77 10.15
N HIS A 86 -23.11 2.75 9.29
CA HIS A 86 -22.52 2.80 7.94
C HIS A 86 -20.98 2.83 7.95
N SER A 87 -20.34 3.36 9.01
CA SER A 87 -18.88 3.43 9.08
C SER A 87 -18.23 2.07 9.34
N SER A 88 -18.91 1.19 10.09
CA SER A 88 -18.44 -0.18 10.36
C SER A 88 -18.56 -1.10 9.15
N ARG A 89 -19.37 -0.75 8.14
CA ARG A 89 -19.60 -1.58 6.93
C ARG A 89 -18.54 -1.38 5.84
N ILE A 90 -17.72 -0.34 5.95
CA ILE A 90 -16.67 0.00 4.98
C ILE A 90 -15.25 -0.29 5.51
N GLY A 91 -15.13 -0.76 6.75
CA GLY A 91 -13.87 -1.03 7.44
C GLY A 91 -12.90 -1.88 6.62
N THR A 92 -13.37 -2.97 6.01
CA THR A 92 -12.51 -3.83 5.18
C THR A 92 -11.97 -3.09 3.95
N TRP A 93 -12.77 -2.25 3.29
CA TRP A 93 -12.33 -1.50 2.11
C TRP A 93 -11.39 -0.36 2.48
N CYS A 94 -11.68 0.37 3.55
CA CYS A 94 -10.81 1.41 4.08
C CYS A 94 -9.46 0.82 4.51
N GLY A 95 -9.48 -0.29 5.25
CA GLY A 95 -8.26 -0.97 5.68
C GLY A 95 -7.45 -1.51 4.51
N SER A 96 -8.11 -2.03 3.48
CA SER A 96 -7.42 -2.43 2.26
C SER A 96 -6.76 -1.25 1.53
N LEU A 97 -7.43 -0.11 1.44
CA LEU A 97 -6.86 1.09 0.83
C LEU A 97 -5.63 1.60 1.60
N VAL A 98 -5.68 1.56 2.94
CA VAL A 98 -4.52 1.87 3.81
C VAL A 98 -3.36 0.91 3.51
N LEU A 99 -3.62 -0.40 3.44
CA LEU A 99 -2.60 -1.39 3.17
C LEU A 99 -1.98 -1.21 1.78
N GLU A 100 -2.81 -1.02 0.76
CA GLU A 100 -2.37 -0.83 -0.61
C GLU A 100 -1.48 0.42 -0.75
N LEU A 101 -1.89 1.57 -0.21
CA LEU A 101 -1.19 2.84 -0.42
C LEU A 101 -0.11 3.14 0.61
N LEU A 102 -0.33 2.92 1.90
CA LEU A 102 0.60 3.32 2.96
C LEU A 102 1.38 2.17 3.58
N ALA A 103 1.06 0.92 3.25
CA ALA A 103 1.82 -0.22 3.73
C ALA A 103 2.70 -0.82 2.62
N VAL A 104 2.09 -1.27 1.53
CA VAL A 104 2.79 -1.95 0.42
C VAL A 104 3.73 -1.00 -0.33
N VAL A 105 3.26 0.19 -0.73
CA VAL A 105 4.06 1.12 -1.54
C VAL A 105 5.32 1.61 -0.82
N PRO A 106 5.27 2.07 0.44
CA PRO A 106 6.49 2.42 1.19
C PRO A 106 7.47 1.27 1.34
N ILE A 107 6.98 0.05 1.56
CA ILE A 107 7.84 -1.15 1.65
C ILE A 107 8.51 -1.43 0.31
N LEU A 108 7.76 -1.41 -0.80
CA LEU A 108 8.32 -1.61 -2.13
C LEU A 108 9.34 -0.53 -2.51
N CYS A 109 9.19 0.69 -1.99
CA CYS A 109 10.16 1.77 -2.17
C CYS A 109 11.43 1.55 -1.33
N ALA A 110 11.31 1.04 -0.11
CA ALA A 110 12.42 0.90 0.82
C ALA A 110 13.23 -0.39 0.67
N VAL A 111 12.61 -1.46 0.17
CA VAL A 111 13.28 -2.77 0.05
C VAL A 111 14.49 -2.72 -0.89
N PRO A 112 14.44 -2.13 -2.10
CA PRO A 112 15.60 -2.08 -3.00
C PRO A 112 16.81 -1.38 -2.38
N SER A 113 16.62 -0.21 -1.78
CA SER A 113 17.69 0.55 -1.12
C SER A 113 18.21 -0.20 0.11
N LEU A 114 17.32 -0.79 0.92
CA LEU A 114 17.73 -1.61 2.06
C LEU A 114 18.62 -2.79 1.63
N PHE A 115 18.25 -3.53 0.60
CA PHE A 115 19.06 -4.65 0.11
C PHE A 115 20.40 -4.19 -0.46
N HIS A 116 20.43 -3.04 -1.15
CA HIS A 116 21.67 -2.46 -1.65
C HIS A 116 22.62 -2.09 -0.50
N GLU A 117 22.12 -1.41 0.52
CA GLU A 117 22.90 -1.05 1.71
C GLU A 117 23.37 -2.28 2.48
N LEU A 118 22.51 -3.29 2.63
CA LEU A 118 22.85 -4.55 3.28
C LEU A 118 23.97 -5.31 2.55
N ALA A 119 23.87 -5.42 1.23
CA ALA A 119 24.86 -6.12 0.41
C ALA A 119 26.24 -5.44 0.43
N ASN A 120 26.27 -4.10 0.55
CA ASN A 120 27.50 -3.32 0.58
C ASN A 120 27.96 -2.96 2.02
N SER A 121 27.27 -3.49 3.04
CA SER A 121 27.57 -3.16 4.44
C SER A 121 28.86 -3.82 4.91
N LYS A 122 29.90 -3.01 5.10
CA LYS A 122 31.17 -3.40 5.75
C LYS A 122 30.99 -3.87 7.21
N LEU A 123 29.81 -3.64 7.80
CA LEU A 123 29.46 -4.04 9.16
C LEU A 123 28.85 -5.44 9.25
N LEU A 124 28.28 -5.96 8.15
CA LEU A 124 27.71 -7.32 8.06
C LEU A 124 28.68 -8.28 7.39
N HIS A 125 29.48 -7.78 6.46
CA HIS A 125 30.53 -8.53 5.80
C HIS A 125 31.87 -8.17 6.43
N ALA A 126 32.36 -8.98 7.38
CA ALA A 126 33.78 -8.96 7.71
C ALA A 126 34.53 -9.33 6.42
N LEU A 127 35.27 -8.38 5.84
CA LEU A 127 36.04 -8.60 4.62
C LEU A 127 37.05 -9.72 4.87
N THR A 128 36.74 -10.93 4.38
CA THR A 128 37.73 -12.01 4.31
C THR A 128 38.89 -11.51 3.45
N PRO A 129 40.16 -11.64 3.89
CA PRO A 129 41.30 -11.20 3.10
C PRO A 129 41.26 -11.84 1.70
N GLY A 130 41.23 -11.01 0.65
CA GLY A 130 41.14 -11.47 -0.75
C GLY A 130 39.72 -11.57 -1.33
N ALA A 131 38.67 -11.22 -0.57
CA ALA A 131 37.33 -11.07 -1.12
C ALA A 131 37.27 -9.85 -2.05
N VAL A 132 36.69 -10.03 -3.24
CA VAL A 132 36.46 -8.98 -4.23
C VAL A 132 34.96 -8.71 -4.26
N ASP A 133 34.57 -7.45 -4.10
CA ASP A 133 33.18 -7.04 -4.31
C ASP A 133 32.81 -7.23 -5.78
N ILE A 134 31.95 -8.23 -6.05
CA ILE A 134 31.43 -8.48 -7.38
C ILE A 134 30.16 -7.64 -7.52
N SER A 135 30.15 -6.69 -8.46
CA SER A 135 28.92 -5.99 -8.82
C SER A 135 27.87 -7.00 -9.29
N LEU A 136 26.71 -7.00 -8.63
CA LEU A 136 25.59 -7.90 -8.93
C LEU A 136 24.90 -7.54 -10.27
N GLY A 137 25.29 -6.41 -10.88
CA GLY A 137 24.86 -5.96 -12.19
C GLY A 137 23.35 -5.77 -12.25
N ALA A 138 22.72 -6.29 -13.31
CA ALA A 138 21.26 -6.18 -13.50
C ALA A 138 20.44 -6.86 -12.38
N SER A 139 21.02 -7.81 -11.64
CA SER A 139 20.37 -8.51 -10.53
C SER A 139 20.01 -7.57 -9.38
N GLU A 140 20.66 -6.41 -9.27
CA GLU A 140 20.33 -5.37 -8.29
C GLU A 140 18.97 -4.71 -8.55
N LEU A 141 18.37 -4.91 -9.73
CA LEU A 141 17.02 -4.43 -10.06
C LEU A 141 15.92 -5.41 -9.64
N LEU A 142 16.26 -6.64 -9.24
CA LEU A 142 15.27 -7.65 -8.85
C LEU A 142 14.31 -7.14 -7.75
N PRO A 143 14.75 -6.41 -6.72
CA PRO A 143 13.84 -5.83 -5.74
C PRO A 143 12.91 -4.76 -6.34
N ALA A 144 13.39 -3.98 -7.31
CA ALA A 144 12.58 -2.97 -7.99
C ALA A 144 11.51 -3.61 -8.90
N VAL A 145 11.78 -4.79 -9.48
CA VAL A 145 10.80 -5.56 -10.27
C VAL A 145 9.60 -6.02 -9.44
N ALA A 146 9.74 -6.13 -8.11
CA ALA A 146 8.64 -6.47 -7.21
C ALA A 146 7.48 -5.46 -7.23
N ILE A 147 7.68 -4.26 -7.78
CA ILE A 147 6.60 -3.29 -8.00
C ILE A 147 5.66 -3.69 -9.13
N LEU A 148 6.12 -4.45 -10.13
CA LEU A 148 5.32 -4.77 -11.32
C LEU A 148 4.09 -5.63 -10.99
N PRO A 149 4.17 -6.68 -10.16
CA PRO A 149 2.98 -7.40 -9.70
C PRO A 149 1.97 -6.49 -8.99
N PHE A 150 2.43 -5.53 -8.18
CA PHE A 150 1.55 -4.57 -7.51
C PHE A 150 0.87 -3.63 -8.51
N MET A 151 1.61 -3.16 -9.52
CA MET A 151 1.05 -2.35 -10.60
C MET A 151 0.02 -3.12 -11.42
N LEU A 152 0.27 -4.39 -11.74
CA LEU A 152 -0.71 -5.24 -12.40
C LEU A 152 -1.98 -5.40 -11.56
N TYR A 153 -1.83 -5.65 -10.25
CA TYR A 153 -2.95 -5.72 -9.32
C TYR A 153 -3.80 -4.43 -9.32
N GLN A 154 -3.17 -3.26 -9.22
CA GLN A 154 -3.88 -1.97 -9.20
C GLN A 154 -4.55 -1.64 -10.55
N LEU A 155 -3.84 -1.85 -11.66
CA LEU A 155 -4.32 -1.45 -13.00
C LEU A 155 -5.31 -2.43 -13.61
N ALA A 156 -5.27 -3.71 -13.23
CA ALA A 156 -6.26 -4.71 -13.64
C ALA A 156 -7.61 -4.56 -12.91
N GLY A 157 -7.74 -3.59 -12.00
CA GLY A 157 -9.00 -3.25 -11.33
C GLY A 157 -9.27 -4.02 -10.04
N PHE A 158 -8.27 -4.76 -9.53
CA PHE A 158 -8.38 -5.44 -8.24
C PHE A 158 -8.13 -4.50 -7.05
N GLY A 159 -7.38 -3.42 -7.26
CA GLY A 159 -7.10 -2.40 -6.25
C GLY A 159 -8.34 -1.62 -5.84
N THR A 160 -8.38 -1.20 -4.57
CA THR A 160 -9.52 -0.47 -4.01
C THR A 160 -9.68 0.91 -4.68
N LEU A 161 -8.57 1.51 -5.12
CA LEU A 161 -8.55 2.81 -5.81
C LEU A 161 -9.38 2.81 -7.11
N HIS A 162 -9.48 1.66 -7.79
CA HIS A 162 -10.24 1.50 -9.03
C HIS A 162 -11.73 1.88 -8.88
N TYR A 163 -12.29 1.68 -7.69
CA TYR A 163 -13.71 1.94 -7.39
C TYR A 163 -13.97 3.37 -6.91
N ILE A 164 -12.89 4.10 -6.56
CA ILE A 164 -12.96 5.39 -5.88
C ILE A 164 -12.79 6.55 -6.87
N VAL A 165 -11.95 6.36 -7.89
CA VAL A 165 -11.64 7.38 -8.91
C VAL A 165 -11.98 6.88 -10.31
N SER A 166 -12.05 7.81 -11.27
CA SER A 166 -12.21 7.44 -12.67
C SER A 166 -11.01 6.62 -13.17
N ARG A 167 -11.23 5.77 -14.17
CA ARG A 167 -10.18 4.93 -14.75
C ARG A 167 -8.93 5.72 -15.18
N PRO A 168 -9.02 6.87 -15.89
CA PRO A 168 -7.84 7.66 -16.25
C PRO A 168 -7.09 8.17 -15.01
N MET A 169 -7.82 8.58 -13.96
CA MET A 169 -7.20 9.05 -12.73
C MET A 169 -6.51 7.92 -11.98
N ASN A 170 -7.10 6.72 -11.94
CA ASN A 170 -6.45 5.54 -11.37
C ASN A 170 -5.12 5.23 -12.07
N TRP A 171 -5.11 5.31 -13.41
CA TRP A 171 -3.89 5.17 -14.20
C TRP A 171 -2.86 6.25 -13.89
N ALA A 172 -3.28 7.52 -13.83
CA ALA A 172 -2.40 8.65 -13.53
C ALA A 172 -1.74 8.50 -12.15
N ILE A 173 -2.51 8.14 -11.11
CA ILE A 173 -2.01 7.95 -9.75
C ILE A 173 -0.98 6.81 -9.71
N ASN A 174 -1.32 5.64 -10.29
CA ASN A 174 -0.43 4.48 -10.26
C ASN A 174 0.86 4.70 -11.06
N ILE A 175 0.77 5.30 -12.25
CA ILE A 175 1.97 5.68 -13.04
C ILE A 175 2.81 6.71 -12.27
N GLY A 176 2.18 7.68 -11.61
CA GLY A 176 2.86 8.66 -10.77
C GLY A 176 3.62 8.00 -9.61
N ILE A 177 2.98 7.07 -8.89
CA ILE A 177 3.62 6.27 -7.83
C ILE A 177 4.83 5.50 -8.37
N LEU A 178 4.65 4.79 -9.49
CA LEU A 178 5.74 4.03 -10.13
C LEU A 178 6.91 4.95 -10.53
N GLY A 179 6.60 6.09 -11.15
CA GLY A 179 7.60 7.08 -11.56
C GLY A 179 8.38 7.65 -10.39
N LEU A 180 7.70 7.98 -9.28
CA LEU A 180 8.34 8.48 -8.07
C LEU A 180 9.25 7.41 -7.43
N ILE A 181 8.84 6.15 -7.39
CA ILE A 181 9.66 5.06 -6.85
C ILE A 181 10.90 4.82 -7.71
N ILE A 182 10.75 4.74 -9.03
CA ILE A 182 11.88 4.55 -9.95
C ILE A 182 12.83 5.74 -9.84
N ALA A 183 12.33 6.97 -9.90
CA ALA A 183 13.15 8.18 -9.78
C ALA A 183 13.87 8.25 -8.43
N SER A 184 13.21 7.89 -7.33
CA SER A 184 13.81 7.81 -6.00
C SER A 184 14.93 6.77 -5.96
N THR A 185 14.70 5.59 -6.55
CA THR A 185 15.70 4.52 -6.61
C THR A 185 16.92 4.93 -7.44
N VAL A 186 16.71 5.63 -8.56
CA VAL A 186 17.79 6.17 -9.38
C VAL A 186 18.56 7.25 -8.63
N ALA A 187 17.87 8.17 -7.95
CA ALA A 187 18.50 9.23 -7.15
C ALA A 187 19.35 8.66 -6.01
N ASN A 188 18.84 7.64 -5.32
CA ASN A 188 19.57 6.90 -4.28
C ASN A 188 20.88 6.33 -4.82
N ARG A 189 20.83 5.63 -5.97
CA ARG A 189 22.01 5.05 -6.63
C ARG A 189 23.04 6.08 -7.10
N GLN A 190 22.60 7.30 -7.39
CA GLN A 190 23.48 8.41 -7.77
C GLN A 190 24.04 9.17 -6.55
N GLY A 191 23.70 8.75 -5.33
CA GLY A 191 24.06 9.46 -4.10
C GLY A 191 23.35 10.81 -3.93
N ALA A 192 22.31 11.08 -4.73
CA ALA A 192 21.55 12.31 -4.72
C ALA A 192 20.45 12.30 -3.63
N PHE A 193 20.84 12.09 -2.37
CA PHE A 193 19.93 11.86 -1.24
C PHE A 193 18.93 13.01 -0.99
N GLY A 194 19.28 14.24 -1.32
CA GLY A 194 18.34 15.38 -1.24
C GLY A 194 17.17 15.26 -2.24
N VAL A 195 17.45 14.76 -3.44
CA VAL A 195 16.44 14.52 -4.48
C VAL A 195 15.58 13.32 -4.08
N GLU A 196 16.21 12.24 -3.63
CA GLU A 196 15.52 11.06 -3.09
C GLU A 196 14.53 11.45 -1.98
N LYS A 197 15.00 12.17 -0.95
CA LYS A 197 14.17 12.65 0.15
C LYS A 197 12.97 13.46 -0.34
N THR A 198 13.17 14.32 -1.33
CA THR A 198 12.10 15.15 -1.88
C THR A 198 11.06 14.30 -2.63
N LEU A 199 11.51 13.38 -3.47
CA LEU A 199 10.63 12.48 -4.23
C LEU A 199 9.83 11.55 -3.31
N VAL A 200 10.47 10.98 -2.29
CA VAL A 200 9.83 10.16 -1.26
C VAL A 200 8.82 10.99 -0.46
N GLY A 201 9.17 12.21 -0.06
CA GLY A 201 8.25 13.11 0.63
C GLY A 201 7.00 13.43 -0.20
N VAL A 202 7.18 13.73 -1.49
CA VAL A 202 6.07 13.94 -2.43
C VAL A 202 5.21 12.69 -2.56
N LEU A 203 5.82 11.50 -2.68
CA LEU A 203 5.12 10.23 -2.74
C LEU A 203 4.25 10.01 -1.50
N VAL A 204 4.81 10.16 -0.29
CA VAL A 204 4.08 9.98 0.96
C VAL A 204 2.90 10.96 1.08
N ILE A 205 3.13 12.25 0.78
CA ILE A 205 2.06 13.26 0.84
C ILE A 205 0.94 12.93 -0.15
N ALA A 206 1.28 12.57 -1.39
CA ALA A 206 0.29 12.22 -2.41
C ALA A 206 -0.54 10.98 -2.00
N MET A 207 0.10 9.96 -1.41
CA MET A 207 -0.59 8.76 -0.94
C MET A 207 -1.51 9.06 0.24
N VAL A 208 -1.09 9.91 1.19
CA VAL A 208 -1.93 10.35 2.31
C VAL A 208 -3.16 11.08 1.80
N ILE A 209 -2.99 12.04 0.89
CA ILE A 209 -4.13 12.78 0.30
C ILE A 209 -5.10 11.82 -0.41
N THR A 210 -4.55 10.89 -1.21
CA THR A 210 -5.35 9.89 -1.94
C THR A 210 -6.12 8.97 -0.99
N LEU A 211 -5.48 8.55 0.11
CA LEU A 211 -6.11 7.74 1.15
C LEU A 211 -7.27 8.49 1.81
N PHE A 212 -7.06 9.73 2.26
CA PHE A 212 -8.11 10.54 2.90
C PHE A 212 -9.29 10.74 1.97
N TYR A 213 -9.04 11.13 0.72
CA TYR A 213 -10.08 11.23 -0.30
C TYR A 213 -10.83 9.91 -0.47
N GLY A 214 -10.10 8.80 -0.57
CA GLY A 214 -10.69 7.49 -0.80
C GLY A 214 -11.56 6.99 0.35
N VAL A 215 -11.14 7.18 1.61
CA VAL A 215 -11.94 6.83 2.79
C VAL A 215 -13.25 7.63 2.82
N LEU A 216 -13.19 8.94 2.57
CA LEU A 216 -14.38 9.80 2.51
C LEU A 216 -15.30 9.38 1.36
N LYS A 217 -14.73 9.05 0.20
CA LYS A 217 -15.50 8.64 -0.97
C LYS A 217 -16.19 7.30 -0.77
N LEU A 218 -15.51 6.32 -0.17
CA LEU A 218 -16.10 5.02 0.19
C LEU A 218 -17.29 5.19 1.13
N ARG A 219 -17.18 6.07 2.14
CA ARG A 219 -18.29 6.40 3.03
C ARG A 219 -19.47 6.99 2.25
N GLN A 220 -19.23 7.98 1.39
CA GLN A 220 -20.27 8.59 0.56
C GLN A 220 -20.97 7.56 -0.34
N MET A 221 -20.20 6.68 -0.98
CA MET A 221 -20.73 5.62 -1.85
C MET A 221 -21.61 4.65 -1.07
N GLN A 222 -21.17 4.20 0.12
CA GLN A 222 -21.96 3.32 0.97
C GLN A 222 -23.27 3.97 1.42
N THR A 223 -23.24 5.24 1.83
CA THR A 223 -24.45 5.96 2.24
C THR A 223 -25.45 6.11 1.08
N LEU A 224 -24.98 6.47 -0.11
CA LEU A 224 -25.85 6.60 -1.29
C LEU A 224 -26.41 5.25 -1.72
N TYR A 225 -25.60 4.19 -1.64
CA TYR A 225 -26.04 2.84 -1.92
C TYR A 225 -27.11 2.37 -0.95
N ASP A 226 -26.91 2.54 0.36
CA ASP A 226 -27.87 2.13 1.38
C ASP A 226 -29.19 2.93 1.29
N ALA A 227 -29.13 4.22 0.95
CA ALA A 227 -30.31 5.08 0.82
C ALA A 227 -31.21 4.71 -0.37
N ASN A 228 -30.61 4.28 -1.48
CA ASN A 228 -31.33 4.05 -2.74
C ASN A 228 -31.47 2.57 -3.11
N SER A 229 -30.94 1.66 -2.28
CA SER A 229 -31.04 0.22 -2.53
C SER A 229 -32.51 -0.23 -2.51
N PRO A 230 -32.97 -0.98 -3.53
CA PRO A 230 -34.32 -1.51 -3.53
C PRO A 230 -34.52 -2.46 -2.34
N PRO A 231 -35.73 -2.47 -1.72
CA PRO A 231 -36.01 -3.37 -0.62
C PRO A 231 -35.81 -4.82 -1.06
N LYS A 232 -35.10 -5.61 -0.25
CA LYS A 232 -34.95 -7.05 -0.49
C LYS A 232 -36.33 -7.68 -0.53
N ALA A 233 -36.63 -8.44 -1.58
CA ALA A 233 -37.86 -9.21 -1.66
C ALA A 233 -38.00 -10.06 -0.39
N ALA A 234 -39.18 -10.01 0.23
CA ALA A 234 -39.49 -10.82 1.41
C ALA A 234 -39.28 -12.30 1.06
N LYS A 235 -38.56 -13.01 1.92
CA LYS A 235 -38.40 -14.46 1.83
C LYS A 235 -39.68 -15.17 2.21
#